data_AF-A0A3B9DAY5-F1
#
_entry.id   AF-A0A3B9DAY5-F1
#
_cell.length_a   1.000
_cell.length_b   1.000
_cell.length_c   1.000
_cell.angle_alpha   90.00
_cell.angle_beta   90.00
_cell.angle_gamma   90.00
#
_symmetry.space_group_name_H-M   'P 1'
#
loop_
_entity.id
_entity.type
_entity.pdbx_description
1 polymer ?
#
loop_
_entity_poly.entity_id
_entity_poly.type
_entity_poly.pdbx_seq_one_letter_code
_entity_poly.pdbx_strand_id
1 'polypeptide(L)'
;MPAVIPAFIYFLYLLPKQAGEGITAEQLQSQLITDSSSNGIIEVGFRYPIYTPTISVQNREIFTKQANIFFRMTDANGNNALFRGVRSQIFNSGLSVEATVQGMLSNNSGYLFNPLQLPPNHDISGRVVFIISNLEDGADFTEALGKASQVQFELRDPENGQLLLEFPLNRI
;
A
#
# COMPACT_ATOMS: atom_id res chain seq x y z
N MET A 1 -39.83 19.98 -14.44
CA MET A 1 -38.83 18.88 -14.47
C MET A 1 -37.45 19.41 -14.87
N PRO A 2 -36.70 20.08 -13.97
CA PRO A 2 -35.41 20.68 -14.33
C PRO A 2 -34.18 19.80 -14.03
N ALA A 3 -34.32 18.76 -13.21
CA ALA A 3 -33.20 17.89 -12.81
C ALA A 3 -32.95 16.71 -13.77
N VAL A 4 -33.89 16.41 -14.68
CA VAL A 4 -33.80 15.25 -15.58
C VAL A 4 -32.70 15.47 -16.62
N ILE A 5 -32.61 16.67 -17.20
CA ILE A 5 -31.64 16.98 -18.25
C ILE A 5 -30.18 16.96 -17.70
N PRO A 6 -29.85 17.59 -16.56
CA PRO A 6 -28.52 17.47 -15.95
C PRO A 6 -28.16 16.02 -15.59
N ALA A 7 -29.10 15.25 -15.03
CA ALA A 7 -28.87 13.84 -14.70
C ALA A 7 -28.61 12.99 -15.94
N PHE A 8 -29.33 13.26 -17.04
CA PHE A 8 -29.14 12.58 -18.32
C PHE A 8 -27.76 12.85 -18.93
N ILE A 9 -27.32 14.11 -18.90
CA ILE A 9 -26.00 14.51 -19.41
C ILE A 9 -24.89 13.89 -18.55
N TYR A 10 -25.05 13.91 -17.23
CA TYR A 10 -24.11 13.26 -16.32
C TYR A 10 -23.98 11.76 -16.62
N PHE A 11 -25.11 11.05 -16.72
CA PHE A 11 -25.14 9.61 -16.92
C PHE A 11 -24.63 9.16 -18.30
N LEU A 12 -24.99 9.87 -19.37
CA LEU A 12 -24.63 9.45 -20.73
C LEU A 12 -23.28 9.96 -21.22
N TYR A 13 -22.75 11.05 -20.65
CA TYR A 13 -21.56 11.71 -21.20
C TYR A 13 -20.39 11.80 -20.23
N LEU A 14 -20.65 12.12 -18.95
CA LEU A 14 -19.57 12.24 -17.95
C LEU A 14 -19.18 10.88 -17.39
N LEU A 15 -20.17 10.06 -17.02
CA LEU A 15 -19.95 8.75 -16.41
C LEU A 15 -19.12 7.79 -17.31
N PRO A 16 -19.36 7.67 -18.63
CA PRO A 16 -18.54 6.82 -19.50
C PRO A 16 -17.12 7.33 -19.72
N LYS A 17 -16.86 8.63 -19.53
CA LYS A 17 -15.51 9.21 -19.65
C LYS A 17 -14.66 8.99 -18.40
N GLN A 18 -15.29 8.89 -17.23
CA GLN A 18 -14.63 8.60 -15.95
C GLN A 18 -14.55 7.10 -15.67
N ALA A 19 -15.46 6.31 -16.24
CA ALA A 19 -15.40 4.86 -16.21
C ALA A 19 -14.27 4.36 -17.12
N GLY A 20 -13.09 4.13 -16.56
CA GLY A 20 -11.98 3.47 -17.26
C GLY A 20 -10.60 4.11 -17.10
N GLU A 21 -10.48 5.29 -16.47
CA GLU A 21 -9.17 5.86 -16.16
C GLU A 21 -8.46 5.13 -15.00
N GLY A 22 -9.22 4.35 -14.21
CA GLY A 22 -8.72 3.39 -13.24
C GLY A 22 -8.02 4.00 -12.03
N ILE A 23 -7.09 3.23 -11.46
CA ILE A 23 -6.23 3.65 -10.36
C ILE A 23 -4.86 3.93 -10.93
N THR A 24 -4.26 5.06 -10.56
CA THR A 24 -2.85 5.37 -10.87
C THR A 24 -2.07 5.51 -9.57
N ALA A 25 -0.83 5.04 -9.53
CA ALA A 25 0.00 5.13 -8.34
C ALA A 25 1.47 5.30 -8.70
N GLU A 26 2.20 5.96 -7.81
CA GLU A 26 3.64 6.16 -7.91
C GLU A 26 4.30 6.14 -6.54
N GLN A 27 5.58 5.79 -6.50
CA GLN A 27 6.40 5.93 -5.32
C GLN A 27 7.09 7.30 -5.34
N LEU A 28 6.87 8.07 -4.28
CA LEU A 28 7.46 9.40 -4.10
C LEU A 28 8.83 9.32 -3.39
N GLN A 29 8.94 8.47 -2.36
CA GLN A 29 10.17 8.33 -1.59
C GLN A 29 10.33 6.92 -1.03
N SER A 30 11.57 6.49 -0.83
CA SER A 30 11.91 5.25 -0.13
C SER A 30 12.53 5.59 1.23
N GLN A 31 11.99 5.07 2.33
CA GLN A 31 12.58 5.20 3.66
C GLN A 31 12.61 3.82 4.33
N LEU A 32 13.77 3.46 4.88
CA LEU A 32 13.95 2.26 5.69
C LEU A 32 14.15 2.70 7.15
N ILE A 33 13.37 2.13 8.07
CA ILE A 33 13.55 2.34 9.50
C ILE A 33 14.24 1.09 10.05
N THR A 34 15.54 1.19 10.33
CA THR A 34 16.33 0.18 11.05
C THR A 34 16.58 0.67 12.49
N ASP A 35 16.96 -0.25 13.39
CA ASP A 35 17.30 -0.02 14.82
C ASP A 35 18.53 0.91 15.04
N SER A 36 18.87 1.76 14.06
CA SER A 36 19.93 2.75 14.17
C SER A 36 19.50 4.04 13.45
N SER A 37 18.74 4.85 14.18
CA SER A 37 18.31 6.21 13.84
C SER A 37 19.42 7.08 13.24
N SER A 38 19.11 7.81 12.17
CA SER A 38 19.85 9.03 11.82
C SER A 38 19.01 10.02 11.00
N ASN A 39 17.86 10.49 11.57
CA ASN A 39 17.31 11.87 11.46
C ASN A 39 15.79 11.98 11.74
N GLY A 40 15.35 11.90 13.02
CA GLY A 40 14.02 12.40 13.43
C GLY A 40 13.08 11.42 14.14
N ILE A 41 13.61 10.77 15.19
CA ILE A 41 12.98 10.10 16.36
C ILE A 41 11.55 9.53 16.21
N ILE A 42 11.49 8.20 16.09
CA ILE A 42 10.63 7.35 16.93
C ILE A 42 11.56 6.32 17.59
N GLU A 43 11.68 6.40 18.91
CA GLU A 43 12.48 5.51 19.76
C GLU A 43 11.51 4.66 20.59
N VAL A 44 11.21 3.45 20.10
CA VAL A 44 10.63 2.36 20.91
C VAL A 44 11.18 1.05 20.35
N GLY A 45 11.99 0.34 21.15
CA GLY A 45 12.87 -0.76 20.74
C GLY A 45 12.26 -1.81 19.81
N PHE A 46 12.61 -1.73 18.53
CA PHE A 46 12.26 -2.73 17.53
C PHE A 46 13.47 -3.63 17.28
N ARG A 47 13.31 -4.94 17.48
CA ARG A 47 14.25 -5.96 16.97
C ARG A 47 14.11 -6.21 15.47
N TYR A 48 13.23 -5.47 14.79
CA TYR A 48 12.72 -5.80 13.46
C TYR A 48 12.78 -4.57 12.55
N PRO A 49 13.46 -4.64 11.41
CA PRO A 49 13.48 -3.53 10.45
C PRO A 49 12.09 -3.36 9.80
N ILE A 50 11.73 -2.12 9.48
CA ILE A 50 10.44 -1.77 8.87
C ILE A 50 10.72 -0.95 7.61
N TYR A 51 10.10 -1.33 6.49
CA TYR A 51 10.19 -0.59 5.23
C TYR A 51 8.99 0.34 5.10
N THR A 52 9.23 1.65 4.93
CA THR A 52 8.17 2.65 4.88
C THR A 52 8.24 3.56 3.64
N PRO A 53 7.95 3.06 2.44
CA PRO A 53 7.92 3.87 1.23
C PRO A 53 6.76 4.87 1.26
N THR A 54 7.03 6.09 0.84
CA THR A 54 6.00 7.09 0.58
C THR A 54 5.45 6.87 -0.82
N ILE A 55 4.13 6.69 -0.92
CA ILE A 55 3.44 6.52 -2.19
C ILE A 55 2.41 7.64 -2.40
N SER A 56 1.99 7.81 -3.65
CA SER A 56 0.79 8.54 -4.03
C SER A 56 -0.10 7.60 -4.82
N VAL A 57 -1.39 7.55 -4.47
CA VAL A 57 -2.39 6.74 -5.18
C VAL A 57 -3.59 7.62 -5.49
N GLN A 58 -3.97 7.66 -6.75
CA GLN A 58 -5.11 8.40 -7.26
C GLN A 58 -6.15 7.41 -7.78
N ASN A 59 -7.40 7.59 -7.36
CA ASN A 59 -8.54 6.90 -7.96
C ASN A 59 -9.28 7.86 -8.87
N ARG A 60 -9.25 7.59 -10.18
CA ARG A 60 -9.91 8.40 -11.22
C ARG A 60 -11.33 7.93 -11.53
N GLU A 61 -11.79 6.92 -10.82
CA GLU A 61 -13.15 6.44 -10.93
C GLU A 61 -14.12 7.27 -10.08
N ILE A 62 -15.41 6.98 -10.23
CA ILE A 62 -16.51 7.71 -9.59
C ILE A 62 -16.94 7.14 -8.23
N PHE A 63 -16.43 5.96 -7.86
CA PHE A 63 -16.74 5.31 -6.59
C PHE A 63 -15.49 5.14 -5.74
N THR A 64 -15.66 5.20 -4.42
CA THR A 64 -14.59 4.85 -3.48
C THR A 64 -14.21 3.39 -3.67
N LYS A 65 -12.90 3.13 -3.80
CA LYS A 65 -12.35 1.78 -3.82
C LYS A 65 -11.55 1.50 -2.58
N GLN A 66 -11.46 0.23 -2.23
CA GLN A 66 -10.54 -0.26 -1.23
C GLN A 66 -9.47 -1.08 -1.93
N ALA A 67 -8.21 -0.91 -1.52
CA ALA A 67 -7.10 -1.67 -2.07
C ALA A 67 -6.14 -2.08 -0.97
N ASN A 68 -5.72 -3.34 -0.97
CA ASN A 68 -4.59 -3.79 -0.18
C ASN A 68 -3.32 -3.56 -0.99
N ILE A 69 -2.33 -2.91 -0.39
CA ILE A 69 -1.01 -2.79 -0.97
C ILE A 69 -0.10 -3.93 -0.54
N PHE A 70 0.62 -4.46 -1.52
CA PHE A 70 1.66 -5.47 -1.37
C PHE A 70 2.95 -4.98 -2.00
N PHE A 71 4.05 -5.47 -1.47
CA PHE A 71 5.38 -5.32 -2.03
C PHE A 71 5.80 -6.66 -2.63
N ARG A 72 5.91 -6.70 -3.95
CA ARG A 72 6.31 -7.89 -4.71
C ARG A 72 7.79 -7.81 -5.05
N MET A 73 8.50 -8.86 -4.68
CA MET A 73 9.86 -9.13 -5.16
C MET A 73 9.83 -10.35 -6.06
N THR A 74 10.47 -10.25 -7.21
CA THR A 74 10.62 -11.36 -8.15
C THR A 74 12.10 -11.70 -8.26
N ASP A 75 12.47 -12.95 -8.02
CA ASP A 75 13.86 -13.40 -8.14
C ASP A 75 14.30 -13.58 -9.60
N ALA A 76 15.55 -13.97 -9.84
CA ALA A 76 16.05 -14.23 -11.20
C ALA A 76 15.40 -15.44 -11.90
N ASN A 77 14.75 -16.33 -11.13
CA ASN A 77 14.06 -17.52 -11.64
C ASN A 77 12.55 -17.28 -11.87
N GLY A 78 12.04 -16.09 -11.55
CA GLY A 78 10.62 -15.73 -11.65
C GLY A 78 9.79 -16.09 -10.42
N ASN A 79 10.39 -16.50 -9.30
CA ASN A 79 9.67 -16.75 -8.05
C ASN A 79 9.29 -15.43 -7.39
N ASN A 80 8.05 -15.33 -6.93
CA ASN A 80 7.50 -14.14 -6.31
C ASN A 80 7.43 -14.28 -4.79
N ALA A 81 7.97 -13.30 -4.07
CA ALA A 81 7.71 -13.06 -2.66
C ALA A 81 6.81 -11.84 -2.52
N LEU A 82 5.70 -11.98 -1.79
CA LEU A 82 4.71 -10.92 -1.56
C LEU A 82 4.67 -10.53 -0.08
N PHE A 83 5.00 -9.28 0.21
CA PHE A 83 4.92 -8.72 1.56
C PHE A 83 3.72 -7.80 1.65
N ARG A 84 2.77 -8.11 2.54
CA ARG A 84 1.57 -7.30 2.73
C ARG A 84 1.87 -6.07 3.58
N GLY A 85 1.30 -4.92 3.22
CA GLY A 85 1.28 -3.75 4.11
C GLY A 85 0.49 -4.01 5.40
N VAL A 86 0.92 -3.40 6.50
CA VAL A 86 0.29 -3.55 7.83
C VAL A 86 -1.19 -3.17 7.75
N ARG A 87 -2.04 -4.01 8.35
CA ARG A 87 -3.49 -3.79 8.38
C ARG A 87 -3.89 -2.71 9.39
N SER A 88 -4.93 -1.96 9.06
CA SER A 88 -5.60 -0.99 9.92
C SER A 88 -6.36 -1.66 11.06
N GLN A 89 -6.86 -2.87 10.82
CA GLN A 89 -7.57 -3.70 11.79
C GLN A 89 -6.99 -5.11 11.81
N ILE A 90 -6.60 -5.57 12.99
CA ILE A 90 -5.97 -6.88 13.21
C ILE A 90 -6.83 -7.65 14.20
N PHE A 91 -7.55 -8.67 13.72
CA PHE A 91 -8.35 -9.55 14.56
C PHE A 91 -7.47 -10.60 15.23
N ASN A 92 -7.75 -10.95 16.50
CA ASN A 92 -6.92 -11.83 17.36
C ASN A 92 -5.48 -11.31 17.56
N SER A 93 -5.35 -10.05 17.97
CA SER A 93 -4.12 -9.26 18.10
C SER A 93 -3.16 -9.68 19.24
N GLY A 94 -3.13 -10.96 19.63
CA GLY A 94 -2.21 -11.43 20.67
C GLY A 94 -0.75 -11.31 20.20
N LEU A 95 0.01 -10.38 20.79
CA LEU A 95 1.49 -10.27 20.73
C LEU A 95 2.17 -10.30 19.34
N SER A 96 1.45 -10.05 18.25
CA SER A 96 2.06 -10.03 16.92
C SER A 96 2.83 -8.73 16.68
N VAL A 97 3.94 -8.81 15.93
CA VAL A 97 4.72 -7.65 15.51
C VAL A 97 3.83 -6.67 14.71
N GLU A 98 2.92 -7.20 13.89
CA GLU A 98 1.95 -6.40 13.13
C GLU A 98 1.06 -5.55 14.04
N ALA A 99 0.51 -6.11 15.13
CA ALA A 99 -0.33 -5.38 16.07
C ALA A 99 0.43 -4.29 16.82
N THR A 100 1.68 -4.56 17.21
CA THR A 100 2.54 -3.57 17.85
C THR A 100 2.88 -2.40 16.92
N VAL A 101 3.28 -2.70 15.67
CA VAL A 101 3.60 -1.68 14.66
C VAL A 101 2.37 -0.85 14.31
N GLN A 102 1.22 -1.49 14.12
CA GLN A 102 -0.05 -0.82 13.86
C GLN A 102 -0.41 0.16 14.97
N GLY A 103 -0.42 -0.28 16.23
CA GLY A 103 -0.83 0.56 17.36
C GLY A 103 0.11 1.73 17.63
N MET A 104 1.39 1.59 17.28
CA MET A 104 2.37 2.67 17.43
C MET A 104 2.22 3.75 16.36
N LEU A 105 2.02 3.34 15.10
CA LEU A 105 2.02 4.25 13.96
C LEU A 105 0.61 4.79 13.63
N SER A 106 -0.46 4.19 14.15
CA SER A 106 -1.85 4.56 13.85
C SER A 106 -2.22 5.99 14.23
N ASN A 107 -1.53 6.59 15.20
CA ASN A 107 -1.81 7.96 15.63
C ASN A 107 -1.21 9.03 14.70
N ASN A 108 -0.39 8.64 13.72
CA ASN A 108 0.21 9.55 12.76
C ASN A 108 -0.46 9.40 11.40
N SER A 109 -1.19 10.44 10.97
CA SER A 109 -1.93 10.48 9.71
C SER A 109 -1.06 10.42 8.45
N GLY A 110 0.27 10.54 8.59
CA GLY A 110 1.22 10.35 7.51
C GLY A 110 1.53 8.89 7.19
N TYR A 111 0.98 7.92 7.93
CA TYR A 111 1.08 6.49 7.62
C TYR A 111 -0.21 5.93 7.03
N LEU A 112 -0.06 5.03 6.07
CA LEU A 112 -1.14 4.34 5.39
C LEU A 112 -1.16 2.87 5.79
N PHE A 113 -2.36 2.36 6.08
CA PHE A 113 -2.60 0.99 6.50
C PHE A 113 -3.65 0.33 5.60
N ASN A 114 -3.56 -0.99 5.46
CA ASN A 114 -4.49 -1.76 4.64
C ASN A 114 -5.87 -1.95 5.32
N PRO A 115 -6.98 -1.90 4.59
CA PRO A 115 -7.08 -1.50 3.20
C PRO A 115 -6.95 0.03 3.03
N LEU A 116 -6.30 0.44 1.96
CA LEU A 116 -6.25 1.84 1.53
C LEU A 116 -7.65 2.27 1.07
N GLN A 117 -8.15 3.36 1.64
CA GLN A 117 -9.39 3.99 1.19
C GLN A 117 -9.05 4.96 0.05
N LEU A 118 -9.54 4.66 -1.15
CA LEU A 118 -9.27 5.42 -2.37
C LEU A 118 -10.52 6.21 -2.79
N PRO A 119 -10.74 7.42 -2.25
CA PRO A 119 -11.88 8.26 -2.62
C PRO A 119 -11.85 8.63 -4.10
N PRO A 120 -13.02 8.83 -4.73
CA PRO A 120 -13.10 9.16 -6.15
C PRO A 120 -12.53 10.55 -6.44
N ASN A 121 -11.78 10.67 -7.54
CA ASN A 121 -11.11 11.88 -8.00
C ASN A 121 -10.24 12.58 -6.94
N HIS A 122 -9.63 11.79 -6.07
CA HIS A 122 -8.75 12.29 -5.00
C HIS A 122 -7.49 11.45 -4.93
N ASP A 123 -6.43 12.10 -4.43
CA ASP A 123 -5.14 11.49 -4.18
C ASP A 123 -5.03 11.18 -2.69
N ILE A 124 -4.55 9.99 -2.38
CA ILE A 124 -4.02 9.68 -1.05
C ILE A 124 -2.50 9.61 -1.15
N SER A 125 -1.83 10.20 -0.18
CA SER A 125 -0.37 10.11 -0.08
C SER A 125 0.05 9.86 1.36
N GLY A 126 1.08 9.03 1.52
CA GLY A 126 1.61 8.70 2.83
C GLY A 126 2.55 7.51 2.78
N ARG A 127 3.09 7.19 3.96
CA ARG A 127 4.05 6.11 4.17
C ARG A 127 3.31 4.81 4.42
N VAL A 128 3.44 3.87 3.50
CA VAL A 128 2.96 2.50 3.72
C VAL A 128 3.92 1.80 4.65
N VAL A 129 3.46 0.86 5.47
CA VAL A 129 4.31 0.14 6.43
C VAL A 129 4.40 -1.33 6.04
N PHE A 130 5.62 -1.82 5.80
CA PHE A 130 5.91 -3.24 5.58
C PHE A 130 6.85 -3.75 6.66
N ILE A 131 6.48 -4.87 7.30
CA ILE A 131 7.33 -5.54 8.28
C ILE A 131 8.25 -6.49 7.52
N ILE A 132 9.55 -6.23 7.61
CA ILE A 132 10.59 -6.90 6.82
C ILE A 132 10.95 -8.26 7.42
N SER A 133 10.84 -8.43 8.72
CA SER A 133 11.09 -9.73 9.36
C SER A 133 9.78 -10.49 9.55
N ASN A 134 9.61 -11.63 8.90
CA ASN A 134 8.51 -12.55 9.21
C ASN A 134 9.03 -13.76 9.99
N LEU A 135 8.45 -14.01 11.17
CA LEU A 135 8.65 -15.24 11.95
C LEU A 135 7.68 -16.36 11.52
N GLU A 136 6.72 -16.09 10.64
CA GLU A 136 5.64 -17.04 10.30
C GLU A 136 5.80 -17.76 8.94
N ASP A 137 6.34 -17.14 7.88
CA ASP A 137 6.38 -17.73 6.51
C ASP A 137 7.77 -18.16 5.99
N GLY A 138 8.83 -18.06 6.80
CA GLY A 138 10.14 -18.66 6.48
C GLY A 138 10.94 -18.02 5.32
N ALA A 139 10.43 -17.01 4.62
CA ALA A 139 11.20 -16.19 3.69
C ALA A 139 11.61 -14.87 4.36
N ASP A 140 12.91 -14.65 4.55
CA ASP A 140 13.45 -13.38 5.06
C ASP A 140 13.38 -12.33 3.95
N PHE A 141 12.72 -11.19 4.18
CA PHE A 141 12.68 -10.07 3.23
C PHE A 141 14.09 -9.65 2.80
N THR A 142 15.08 -9.73 3.69
CA THR A 142 16.48 -9.40 3.36
C THR A 142 17.03 -10.36 2.32
N GLU A 143 16.72 -11.65 2.45
CA GLU A 143 17.10 -12.68 1.50
C GLU A 143 16.36 -12.50 0.17
N ALA A 144 15.04 -12.25 0.22
CA ALA A 144 14.22 -12.00 -0.95
C ALA A 144 14.72 -10.76 -1.71
N LEU A 145 15.05 -9.67 -1.00
CA LEU A 145 15.58 -8.44 -1.58
C LEU A 145 16.96 -8.66 -2.20
N GLY A 146 17.84 -9.42 -1.53
CA GLY A 146 19.16 -9.75 -2.05
C GLY A 146 19.13 -10.59 -3.32
N LYS A 147 18.08 -11.41 -3.50
CA LYS A 147 17.86 -12.24 -4.69
C LYS A 147 16.95 -11.59 -5.74
N ALA A 148 16.30 -10.48 -5.42
CA ALA A 148 15.30 -9.85 -6.27
C ALA A 148 15.93 -9.25 -7.53
N SER A 149 15.49 -9.74 -8.69
CA SER A 149 15.78 -9.16 -10.00
C SER A 149 14.87 -7.95 -10.27
N GLN A 150 13.62 -8.02 -9.78
CA GLN A 150 12.60 -6.99 -9.95
C GLN A 150 11.84 -6.77 -8.65
N VAL A 151 11.48 -5.51 -8.40
CA VAL A 151 10.73 -5.11 -7.20
C VAL A 151 9.64 -4.12 -7.58
N GLN A 152 8.41 -4.39 -7.17
CA GLN A 152 7.21 -3.64 -7.55
C GLN A 152 6.23 -3.56 -6.38
N PHE A 153 5.34 -2.57 -6.43
CA PHE A 153 4.15 -2.54 -5.61
C PHE A 153 2.97 -3.11 -6.39
N GLU A 154 2.06 -3.74 -5.66
CA GLU A 154 0.78 -4.20 -6.19
C GLU A 154 -0.35 -3.66 -5.32
N LEU A 155 -1.38 -3.11 -5.96
CA LEU A 155 -2.68 -2.86 -5.35
C LEU A 155 -3.61 -4.00 -5.73
N ARG A 156 -4.19 -4.65 -4.73
CA ARG A 156 -5.13 -5.76 -4.92
C ARG A 156 -6.45 -5.49 -4.23
N ASP A 157 -7.51 -6.01 -4.81
CA ASP A 157 -8.83 -6.00 -4.22
C ASP A 157 -8.80 -6.74 -2.86
N PRO A 158 -9.28 -6.13 -1.75
CA PRO A 158 -9.24 -6.76 -0.44
C PRO A 158 -10.15 -7.98 -0.29
N GLU A 159 -11.21 -8.10 -1.08
CA GLU A 159 -12.21 -9.16 -0.96
C GLU A 159 -11.81 -10.40 -1.73
N ASN A 160 -11.31 -10.23 -2.96
CA ASN A 160 -11.02 -11.34 -3.87
C ASN A 160 -9.53 -11.47 -4.27
N GLY A 161 -8.67 -10.52 -3.89
CA GLY A 161 -7.24 -10.54 -4.17
C GLY A 161 -6.85 -10.21 -5.63
N GLN A 162 -7.81 -9.79 -6.46
CA GLN A 162 -7.59 -9.41 -7.85
C GLN A 162 -6.59 -8.25 -7.94
N LEU A 163 -5.62 -8.36 -8.85
CA LEU A 163 -4.69 -7.27 -9.14
C LEU A 163 -5.44 -6.09 -9.76
N LEU A 164 -5.39 -4.94 -9.10
CA LEU A 164 -5.97 -3.69 -9.55
C LEU A 164 -4.93 -2.85 -10.30
N LEU A 165 -3.71 -2.79 -9.78
CA LEU A 165 -2.60 -2.03 -10.36
C LEU A 165 -1.28 -2.62 -9.89
N GLU A 166 -0.26 -2.59 -10.76
CA GLU A 166 1.13 -2.75 -10.36
C GLU A 166 1.94 -1.52 -10.79
N PHE A 167 2.91 -1.12 -9.98
CA PHE A 167 3.77 0.03 -10.27
C PHE A 167 5.19 -0.21 -9.73
N PRO A 168 6.23 0.33 -10.40
CA PRO A 168 7.61 0.03 -10.06
C PRO A 168 8.02 0.62 -8.71
N LEU A 169 8.91 -0.07 -8.02
CA LEU A 169 9.71 0.54 -6.96
C LEU A 169 10.79 1.40 -7.62
N ASN A 170 10.76 2.71 -7.44
CA ASN A 170 11.84 3.58 -7.85
C ASN A 170 13.00 3.42 -6.86
N ARG A 171 14.08 2.77 -7.29
CA ARG A 171 15.35 2.78 -6.56
C ARG A 171 15.92 4.20 -6.65
N ILE A 172 15.87 4.95 -5.56
CA ILE A 172 16.59 6.22 -5.40
C ILE A 172 18.03 5.90 -5.04
#